data_AF-A0AAZ3RNX4-F1
#
_entry.id   AF-A0AAZ3RNX4-F1
#
_cell.length_a   1.000
_cell.length_b   1.000
_cell.length_c   1.000
_cell.angle_alpha   90.00
_cell.angle_beta   90.00
_cell.angle_gamma   90.00
#
_symmetry.space_group_name_H-M   'P 1'
#
loop_
_entity.id
_entity.type
_entity.pdbx_description
1 polymer ?
#
loop_
_entity_poly.entity_id
_entity_poly.type
_entity_poly.pdbx_seq_one_letter_code
_entity_poly.pdbx_strand_id
1 'polypeptide(L)'
;MDSVLKKWRGEIQEFCPNTKILLVGCKSDLRTDLTTLVELSNHRQTPVSYDQGSNMAKQISAPYIECSSLQSENSVRDLFHVATLACVNKGNKNVKRNKSSRSTKRISHMPTRPELTAVTSDLRKDKAKSCTVM
;
A
#
# COMPACT_ATOMS: atom_id res chain seq x y z
N MET A 1 -0.54 19.13 4.13
CA MET A 1 -1.36 18.18 3.34
C MET A 1 -2.06 18.85 2.16
N ASP A 2 -2.32 20.15 2.24
CA ASP A 2 -3.00 20.98 1.25
C ASP A 2 -2.55 20.81 -0.21
N SER A 3 -1.25 20.68 -0.47
CA SER A 3 -0.72 20.60 -1.83
C SER A 3 -1.23 19.37 -2.60
N VAL A 4 -1.59 18.29 -1.90
CA VAL A 4 -2.16 17.08 -2.52
C VAL A 4 -3.46 17.42 -3.25
N LEU A 5 -4.37 18.14 -2.59
CA LEU A 5 -5.65 18.53 -3.18
C LEU A 5 -5.52 19.75 -4.09
N LYS A 6 -4.74 20.76 -3.69
CA LYS A 6 -4.65 22.03 -4.39
C LYS A 6 -3.87 21.93 -5.70
N LYS A 7 -2.88 21.04 -5.79
CA LYS A 7 -1.97 20.95 -6.93
C LYS A 7 -1.91 19.55 -7.52
N TRP A 8 -1.39 18.58 -6.75
CA TRP A 8 -0.96 17.29 -7.31
C TRP A 8 -2.11 16.48 -7.91
N ARG A 9 -3.28 16.48 -7.27
CA ARG A 9 -4.46 15.79 -7.81
C ARG A 9 -4.89 16.35 -9.16
N GLY A 10 -4.92 17.68 -9.31
CA GLY A 10 -5.31 18.34 -10.57
C GLY A 10 -4.33 18.03 -11.69
N GLU A 11 -3.04 18.16 -11.39
CA GLU A 11 -1.95 17.88 -12.34
C GLU A 11 -1.98 16.43 -12.83
N ILE A 12 -2.12 15.44 -11.93
CA ILE A 12 -2.22 14.03 -12.31
C ILE A 12 -3.47 13.78 -13.16
N GLN A 13 -4.61 14.40 -12.83
CA GLN A 13 -5.84 14.22 -13.58
C GLN A 13 -5.75 14.81 -15.00
N GLU A 14 -4.99 15.89 -15.17
CA GLU A 14 -4.77 16.57 -16.45
C GLU A 14 -3.83 15.78 -17.36
N PHE A 15 -2.65 15.38 -16.86
CA PHE A 15 -1.62 14.73 -17.67
C PHE A 15 -1.73 13.20 -17.72
N CYS A 16 -2.30 12.60 -16.68
CA CYS A 16 -2.30 11.15 -16.44
C CYS A 16 -3.67 10.62 -15.95
N PRO A 17 -4.80 10.93 -16.63
CA PRO A 17 -6.15 10.66 -16.12
C PRO A 17 -6.49 9.19 -15.87
N ASN A 18 -5.75 8.27 -16.52
CA ASN A 18 -5.99 6.83 -16.45
C ASN A 18 -4.98 6.09 -15.56
N THR A 19 -4.07 6.81 -14.94
CA THR A 19 -2.98 6.24 -14.13
C THR A 19 -3.45 5.98 -12.71
N LYS A 20 -3.01 4.86 -12.13
CA LYS A 20 -3.32 4.52 -10.74
C LYS A 20 -2.54 5.45 -9.81
N ILE A 21 -3.21 5.97 -8.78
CA ILE A 21 -2.62 6.87 -7.79
C ILE A 21 -2.41 6.10 -6.48
N LEU A 22 -1.29 6.34 -5.81
CA LEU A 22 -0.99 5.87 -4.46
C LEU A 22 -0.56 7.09 -3.64
N LEU A 23 -1.20 7.34 -2.49
CA LEU A 23 -0.78 8.40 -1.58
C LEU A 23 0.25 7.84 -0.59
N VAL A 24 1.40 8.51 -0.50
CA VAL A 24 2.52 8.07 0.34
C VAL A 24 2.81 9.11 1.41
N GLY A 25 2.74 8.71 2.69
CA GLY A 25 3.24 9.50 3.81
C GLY A 25 4.72 9.20 4.05
N CYS A 26 5.59 10.16 3.73
CA CYS A 26 7.03 10.02 3.94
C CYS A 26 7.45 10.51 5.33
N LYS A 27 8.64 10.08 5.78
CA LYS A 27 9.27 10.52 7.04
C LYS A 27 8.40 10.26 8.29
N SER A 28 7.73 9.10 8.32
CA SER A 28 6.87 8.70 9.44
C SER A 28 7.59 8.65 10.79
N ASP A 29 8.91 8.45 10.78
CA ASP A 29 9.82 8.51 11.92
C ASP A 29 9.78 9.84 12.68
N LEU A 30 9.55 10.95 11.98
CA LEU A 30 9.53 12.28 12.58
C LEU A 30 8.33 12.54 13.49
N ARG A 31 7.35 11.64 13.54
CA ARG A 31 6.25 11.73 14.50
C ARG A 31 6.69 11.56 15.94
N THR A 32 7.79 10.84 16.16
CA THR A 32 8.35 10.59 17.49
C THR A 32 9.64 11.37 17.74
N ASP A 33 10.11 12.14 16.76
CA ASP A 33 11.31 12.96 16.90
C ASP A 33 11.01 14.23 17.72
N LEU A 34 11.66 14.36 18.87
CA LEU A 34 11.41 15.45 19.81
C LEU A 34 11.73 16.83 19.20
N THR A 35 12.81 16.92 18.42
CA THR A 35 13.22 18.17 17.78
C THR A 35 12.13 18.64 16.81
N THR A 36 11.67 17.75 15.93
CA THR A 36 10.59 18.04 14.99
C THR A 36 9.28 18.40 15.69
N LEU A 37 8.95 17.72 16.79
CA LEU A 37 7.74 18.02 17.57
C LEU A 37 7.79 19.42 18.18
N VAL A 38 8.93 19.83 18.74
CA VAL A 38 9.12 21.19 19.30
C VAL A 38 9.04 22.25 18.20
N GLU A 39 9.71 22.04 17.08
CA GLU A 39 9.68 22.96 15.93
C GLU A 39 8.25 23.15 15.39
N LEU A 40 7.51 22.06 15.18
CA LEU A 40 6.12 22.13 14.72
C LEU A 40 5.22 22.82 15.75
N SER A 41 5.43 22.57 17.04
CA SER A 41 4.68 23.21 18.12
C SER A 41 4.88 24.73 18.13
N ASN A 42 6.09 25.23 17.85
CA ASN A 42 6.37 26.67 17.73
C ASN A 42 5.55 27.32 16.59
N HIS A 43 5.21 26.54 15.57
CA HIS A 43 4.33 26.95 14.47
C HIS A 43 2.86 26.57 14.67
N ARG A 44 2.47 26.08 15.85
CA ARG A 44 1.12 25.57 16.18
C ARG A 44 0.67 24.45 15.22
N GLN A 45 1.61 23.63 14.79
CA GLN A 45 1.39 22.49 13.91
C GLN A 45 1.67 21.19 14.66
N THR A 46 1.16 20.10 14.09
CA THR A 46 1.45 18.74 14.55
C THR A 46 1.83 17.90 13.34
N PRO A 47 2.65 16.84 13.52
CA PRO A 47 2.90 15.88 12.46
C PRO A 47 1.58 15.31 11.94
N VAL A 48 1.52 15.06 10.63
CA VAL A 48 0.36 14.44 10.00
C VAL A 48 0.16 13.04 10.59
N SER A 49 -1.01 12.77 11.15
CA SER A 49 -1.34 11.45 11.69
C SER A 49 -1.69 10.46 10.57
N TYR A 50 -1.63 9.17 10.89
CA TYR A 50 -2.03 8.11 9.95
C TYR A 50 -3.48 8.30 9.48
N ASP A 51 -4.39 8.62 10.40
CA ASP A 51 -5.80 8.83 10.07
C ASP A 51 -6.03 10.03 9.15
N GLN A 52 -5.29 11.12 9.35
CA GLN A 52 -5.33 12.27 8.44
C GLN A 52 -4.86 11.87 7.03
N GLY A 53 -3.77 11.09 6.95
CA GLY A 53 -3.27 10.49 5.72
C GLY A 53 -4.30 9.62 5.00
N SER A 54 -4.87 8.67 5.74
CA SER A 54 -5.89 7.75 5.25
C SER A 54 -7.14 8.47 4.76
N ASN A 55 -7.60 9.49 5.49
CA ASN A 55 -8.76 10.29 5.10
C ASN A 55 -8.49 11.11 3.83
N MET A 56 -7.29 11.67 3.69
CA MET A 56 -6.88 12.34 2.45
C MET A 56 -6.87 11.38 1.26
N ALA A 57 -6.34 10.17 1.45
CA ALA A 57 -6.30 9.15 0.41
C ALA A 57 -7.72 8.75 -0.06
N LYS A 58 -8.66 8.61 0.88
CA LYS A 58 -10.09 8.39 0.56
C LYS A 58 -10.67 9.52 -0.28
N GLN A 59 -10.38 10.79 0.05
CA GLN A 59 -10.87 11.94 -0.71
C GLN A 59 -10.38 11.93 -2.17
N ILE A 60 -9.17 11.43 -2.41
CA ILE A 60 -8.61 11.32 -3.77
C ILE A 60 -8.81 9.94 -4.40
N SER A 61 -9.57 9.03 -3.75
CA SER A 61 -9.82 7.66 -4.20
C SER A 61 -8.53 6.85 -4.46
N ALA A 62 -7.53 7.01 -3.59
CA ALA A 62 -6.27 6.30 -3.64
C ALA A 62 -6.04 5.48 -2.35
N PRO A 63 -5.29 4.36 -2.42
CA PRO A 63 -4.72 3.72 -1.24
C PRO A 63 -3.70 4.63 -0.53
N TYR A 64 -3.51 4.40 0.77
CA TYR A 64 -2.55 5.10 1.60
C TYR A 64 -1.50 4.15 2.15
N ILE A 65 -0.24 4.55 2.12
CA ILE A 65 0.85 3.86 2.79
C ILE A 65 1.85 4.86 3.34
N GLU A 66 2.57 4.50 4.40
CA GLU A 66 3.61 5.32 4.98
C GLU A 66 4.94 4.60 4.95
N CYS A 67 6.02 5.38 4.87
CA CYS A 67 7.35 4.84 4.96
C CYS A 67 8.26 5.74 5.79
N SER A 68 9.35 5.15 6.26
CA SER A 68 10.51 5.86 6.76
C SER A 68 11.73 5.31 6.05
N SER A 69 12.30 6.09 5.12
CA SER A 69 13.55 5.72 4.47
C SER A 69 14.74 5.73 5.44
N LEU A 70 14.60 6.40 6.58
CA LEU A 70 15.64 6.52 7.60
C LEU A 70 15.63 5.32 8.55
N GLN A 71 14.45 4.92 9.03
CA GLN A 71 14.32 3.91 10.08
C GLN A 71 13.96 2.51 9.58
N SER A 72 13.40 2.36 8.37
CA SER A 72 12.90 1.06 7.90
C SER A 72 12.97 0.91 6.38
N GLU A 73 14.00 0.20 5.90
CA GLU A 73 14.08 -0.25 4.51
C GLU A 73 12.86 -1.10 4.11
N ASN A 74 12.36 -1.93 5.03
CA ASN A 74 11.18 -2.75 4.79
C ASN A 74 9.95 -1.91 4.43
N SER A 75 9.74 -0.77 5.10
CA SER A 75 8.62 0.13 4.77
C SER A 75 8.72 0.70 3.35
N VAL A 76 9.94 0.94 2.86
CA VAL A 76 10.18 1.39 1.49
C VAL A 76 9.97 0.24 0.50
N ARG A 77 10.43 -0.97 0.83
CA ARG A 77 10.19 -2.17 0.02
C ARG A 77 8.70 -2.46 -0.12
N ASP A 78 7.93 -2.35 0.95
CA ASP A 78 6.48 -2.56 0.95
C ASP A 78 5.76 -1.51 0.08
N LEU A 79 6.20 -0.24 0.15
CA LEU A 79 5.73 0.83 -0.73
C LEU A 79 5.90 0.47 -2.22
N PHE A 80 7.11 0.06 -2.61
CA PHE A 80 7.36 -0.31 -4.01
C PHE A 80 6.63 -1.59 -4.39
N HIS A 81 6.49 -2.56 -3.48
CA HIS A 81 5.72 -3.77 -3.73
C HIS A 81 4.24 -3.44 -4.04
N VAL A 82 3.61 -2.58 -3.24
CA VAL A 82 2.23 -2.12 -3.48
C VAL A 82 2.12 -1.38 -4.80
N ALA A 83 3.08 -0.51 -5.13
CA ALA A 83 3.11 0.19 -6.41
C ALA A 83 3.25 -0.79 -7.60
N THR A 84 4.13 -1.79 -7.50
CA THR A 84 4.28 -2.84 -8.52
C THR A 84 2.99 -3.62 -8.69
N LEU A 85 2.36 -4.05 -7.60
CA LEU A 85 1.07 -4.74 -7.64
C LEU A 85 -0.01 -3.87 -8.31
N ALA A 86 -0.06 -2.58 -7.98
CA ALA A 86 -0.95 -1.65 -8.66
C ALA A 86 -0.65 -1.61 -10.17
N CYS A 87 0.60 -1.56 -10.60
CA CYS A 87 0.94 -1.52 -12.03
C CYS A 87 0.61 -2.83 -12.78
N VAL A 88 0.98 -3.99 -12.23
CA VAL A 88 0.88 -5.29 -12.93
C VAL A 88 -0.53 -5.88 -12.89
N ASN A 89 -1.30 -5.57 -11.84
CA ASN A 89 -2.67 -6.05 -11.74
C ASN A 89 -3.53 -5.35 -12.81
N LYS A 90 -3.72 -6.03 -13.95
CA LYS A 90 -4.70 -5.67 -14.97
C LYS A 90 -6.10 -5.83 -14.38
N GLY A 91 -6.54 -4.85 -13.60
CA GLY A 91 -7.94 -4.69 -13.25
C GLY A 91 -8.71 -4.35 -14.50
N ASN A 92 -9.37 -5.35 -15.10
CA ASN A 92 -10.29 -5.22 -16.22
C ASN A 92 -11.19 -3.98 -16.04
N LYS A 93 -11.02 -3.00 -16.93
CA LYS A 93 -12.03 -1.95 -17.16
C LYS A 93 -13.22 -2.56 -17.91
N ASN A 94 -13.99 -3.43 -17.25
CA ASN A 94 -15.35 -3.91 -17.56
C ASN A 94 -15.51 -5.37 -17.11
N VAL A 95 -16.04 -5.57 -15.91
CA VAL A 95 -16.99 -6.66 -15.68
C VAL A 95 -18.16 -6.02 -14.96
N LYS A 96 -19.23 -5.72 -15.71
CA LYS A 96 -20.55 -5.50 -15.11
C LYS A 96 -20.82 -6.74 -14.25
N ARG A 97 -20.82 -6.56 -12.94
CA ARG A 97 -21.20 -7.59 -11.98
C ARG A 97 -22.68 -7.88 -12.19
N ASN A 98 -23.02 -8.79 -13.10
CA ASN A 98 -24.34 -9.40 -13.13
C ASN A 98 -24.52 -10.12 -11.80
N LYS A 99 -25.42 -9.60 -10.96
CA LYS A 99 -25.88 -10.30 -9.77
C LYS A 99 -26.64 -11.54 -10.24
N SER A 100 -25.97 -12.69 -10.31
CA SER A 100 -26.68 -13.96 -10.23
C SER A 100 -26.92 -14.24 -8.74
N SER A 101 -28.18 -14.15 -8.34
CA SER A 101 -28.62 -14.74 -7.08
C SER A 101 -28.43 -16.25 -7.22
N ARG A 102 -27.57 -16.85 -6.40
CA ARG A 102 -27.64 -18.29 -6.16
C ARG A 102 -27.67 -18.56 -4.67
N SER A 103 -28.87 -18.97 -4.27
CA SER A 103 -29.30 -19.39 -2.95
C SER A 103 -28.32 -20.37 -2.28
N THR A 104 -28.15 -20.15 -0.99
CA THR A 104 -27.49 -21.01 0.00
C THR A 104 -28.06 -22.43 0.00
N LYS A 105 -27.21 -23.44 -0.20
CA LYS A 105 -27.41 -24.75 0.42
C LYS A 105 -26.10 -25.27 1.02
N ARG A 106 -26.07 -25.18 2.35
CA ARG A 106 -25.17 -25.86 3.27
C ARG A 106 -25.46 -27.37 3.17
N ILE A 107 -24.48 -28.18 2.81
CA ILE A 107 -24.54 -29.63 3.02
C ILE A 107 -23.27 -30.03 3.75
N SER A 108 -23.46 -30.35 5.02
CA SER A 108 -22.53 -30.99 5.93
C SER A 108 -22.31 -32.44 5.52
N HIS A 109 -21.07 -32.81 5.18
CA HIS A 109 -20.58 -34.16 5.43
C HIS A 109 -19.04 -34.17 5.38
N MET A 110 -18.41 -34.46 6.52
CA MET A 110 -17.02 -34.91 6.59
C MET A 110 -16.99 -36.41 6.27
N PRO A 111 -15.99 -36.87 5.50
CA PRO A 111 -15.45 -38.20 5.71
C PRO A 111 -13.94 -38.17 5.98
N THR A 112 -13.53 -39.15 6.77
CA THR A 112 -12.22 -39.44 7.35
C THR A 112 -11.08 -39.67 6.34
N ARG A 113 -9.87 -39.35 6.84
CA ARG A 113 -8.49 -39.57 6.35
C ARG A 113 -8.26 -40.87 5.53
N PRO A 114 -7.27 -40.88 4.63
CA PRO A 114 -6.01 -41.53 5.01
C PRO A 114 -4.74 -40.75 4.66
N GLU A 115 -3.71 -41.15 5.40
CA GLU A 115 -2.33 -40.66 5.49
C GLU A 115 -1.49 -40.99 4.25
N LEU A 116 -0.66 -40.05 3.79
CA LEU A 116 0.47 -40.36 2.91
C LEU A 116 1.64 -39.40 3.18
N THR A 117 2.71 -40.02 3.68
CA THR A 117 4.06 -39.51 3.79
C THR A 117 4.68 -39.26 2.42
N ALA A 118 5.21 -38.05 2.18
CA ALA A 118 6.27 -37.83 1.19
C ALA A 118 7.00 -36.51 1.52
N VAL A 119 8.25 -36.58 1.96
CA VAL A 119 9.48 -36.43 1.15
C VAL A 119 10.09 -35.03 1.35
N THR A 120 11.36 -35.11 1.74
CA THR A 120 12.40 -34.11 1.93
C THR A 120 12.58 -33.13 0.75
N SER A 121 13.05 -31.91 1.03
CA SER A 121 14.40 -31.42 0.65
C SER A 121 14.44 -29.93 0.27
N ASP A 122 15.34 -29.24 0.97
CA ASP A 122 16.26 -28.21 0.49
C ASP A 122 15.80 -26.78 0.21
N LEU A 123 16.19 -25.93 1.17
CA LEU A 123 16.53 -24.54 0.96
C LEU A 123 17.60 -24.40 -0.14
N ARG A 124 17.33 -23.55 -1.14
CA ARG A 124 18.40 -22.89 -1.90
C ARG A 124 18.24 -21.39 -1.82
N LYS A 125 19.32 -20.81 -1.32
CA LYS A 125 19.58 -19.41 -0.98
C LYS A 125 20.25 -18.79 -2.20
N ASP A 126 19.51 -18.04 -3.01
CA ASP A 126 20.10 -17.24 -4.07
C ASP A 126 20.08 -15.75 -3.72
N LYS A 127 21.30 -15.23 -3.59
CA LYS A 127 21.68 -13.88 -3.19
C LYS A 127 21.52 -12.96 -4.40
N ALA A 128 20.53 -12.06 -4.39
CA ALA A 128 20.38 -11.04 -5.42
C ALA A 128 21.48 -9.97 -5.29
N LYS A 129 22.14 -9.67 -6.41
CA LYS A 129 23.22 -8.68 -6.53
C LYS A 129 22.65 -7.26 -6.56
N SER A 130 23.26 -6.38 -5.77
CA SER A 130 23.00 -4.94 -5.69
C SER A 130 23.20 -4.25 -7.05
N CYS A 131 22.28 -3.39 -7.46
CA CYS A 131 22.44 -2.46 -8.57
C CYS A 131 22.43 -1.04 -8.01
N THR A 132 23.51 -0.30 -8.23
CA THR A 132 23.61 1.14 -7.92
C THR A 132 23.42 1.90 -9.23
N VAL A 133 22.50 2.87 -9.25
CA VAL A 133 22.31 3.77 -10.40
C VAL A 133 23.06 5.08 -10.08
N MET A 134 24.01 5.45 -10.95
CA MET A 134 24.60 6.79 -11.02
C MET A 134 23.70 7.72 -11.80
#